data_AF-A0A345XMF0-F1
#
_entry.id   AF-A0A345XMF0-F1
#
_cell.length_a   1.000
_cell.length_b   1.000
_cell.length_c   1.000
_cell.angle_alpha   90.00
_cell.angle_beta   90.00
_cell.angle_gamma   90.00
#
_symmetry.space_group_name_H-M   'P 1'
#
loop_
_entity.id
_entity.type
_entity.pdbx_description
1 polymer ?
#
loop_
_entity_poly.entity_id
_entity_poly.type
_entity_poly.pdbx_seq_one_letter_code
_entity_poly.pdbx_strand_id
1 'polypeptide(L)'
;MLSDVLHGVESGIVFCGAKAREESQRRRGAVEAVVVDPERYVHHRATIAEPFCLPKGGGTGQLSLLGEADDQLDGLLQGQRGGGSGIALTPTGYVGADDCGALRAVMERASELNGAEDIVVLPIDKGWLRERHLDFLTTQLSALPVTKALVLCDTRNPLERRGAATALRELVRVPRTGLLRTDLAGLDALAHGAVFSAIGVQTSMRHGRPPSDGGPPPTGRRATVLHPQLMRYFRCSTLHEVYGAQGTPYCSCTYCDGRALGRFEDTVEGVGQADLHNIAVWAPWAAQLQAEPDKNVRRSMWRSLCEQAVASHEEINRQLRRSVFKPDPALREWAGIR
;
A
#
# COMPACT_ATOMS: atom_id res chain seq x y z
N MET A 1 -6.11 18.19 -11.17
CA MET A 1 -4.75 17.63 -11.09
C MET A 1 -4.72 16.19 -10.58
N LEU A 2 -5.09 15.89 -9.32
CA LEU A 2 -5.18 14.49 -8.86
C LEU A 2 -6.25 13.69 -9.64
N SER A 3 -7.39 14.33 -9.90
CA SER A 3 -8.45 13.82 -10.81
C SER A 3 -7.92 13.46 -12.19
N ASP A 4 -6.99 14.24 -12.72
CA ASP A 4 -6.51 14.15 -14.10
C ASP A 4 -5.50 13.00 -14.24
N VAL A 5 -4.72 12.72 -13.18
CA VAL A 5 -3.78 11.59 -13.15
C VAL A 5 -4.46 10.26 -12.79
N LEU A 6 -5.66 10.29 -12.20
CA LEU A 6 -6.46 9.09 -11.88
C LEU A 6 -7.53 8.77 -12.94
N HIS A 7 -7.55 9.51 -14.06
CA HIS A 7 -8.53 9.31 -15.11
C HIS A 7 -8.50 7.86 -15.66
N GLY A 8 -9.65 7.19 -15.68
CA GLY A 8 -9.80 5.82 -16.18
C GLY A 8 -9.49 4.69 -15.20
N VAL A 9 -9.20 5.01 -13.92
CA VAL A 9 -9.06 4.03 -12.83
C VAL A 9 -10.32 4.10 -11.96
N GLU A 10 -11.00 2.97 -11.75
CA GLU A 10 -11.99 2.85 -10.66
C GLU A 10 -11.23 3.10 -9.35
N SER A 11 -11.45 4.27 -8.76
CA SER A 11 -10.49 4.85 -7.82
C SER A 11 -11.15 5.49 -6.61
N GLY A 12 -10.50 5.26 -5.47
CA GLY A 12 -10.79 5.91 -4.21
C GLY A 12 -9.53 6.49 -3.57
N ILE A 13 -9.73 7.27 -2.52
CA ILE A 13 -8.65 7.85 -1.73
C ILE A 13 -8.76 7.33 -0.29
N VAL A 14 -7.64 6.82 0.22
CA VAL A 14 -7.49 6.47 1.63
C VAL A 14 -6.70 7.58 2.33
N PHE A 15 -7.33 8.26 3.28
CA PHE A 15 -6.69 9.27 4.12
C PHE A 15 -6.15 8.65 5.40
N CYS A 16 -4.98 9.10 5.82
CA CYS A 16 -4.29 8.67 7.03
C CYS A 16 -3.70 9.87 7.80
N GLY A 17 -3.37 9.67 9.08
CA GLY A 17 -2.84 10.70 9.96
C GLY A 17 -3.87 11.66 10.56
N ALA A 18 -3.41 12.60 11.38
CA ALA A 18 -4.25 13.43 12.26
C ALA A 18 -5.31 14.30 11.57
N LYS A 19 -5.13 14.61 10.27
CA LYS A 19 -6.07 15.43 9.48
C LYS A 19 -6.96 14.59 8.54
N ALA A 20 -6.87 13.26 8.60
CA ALA A 20 -7.52 12.40 7.63
C ALA A 20 -9.03 12.62 7.53
N ARG A 21 -9.71 12.78 8.68
CA ARG A 21 -11.15 13.04 8.73
C ARG A 21 -11.55 14.39 8.13
N GLU A 22 -10.78 15.43 8.40
CA GLU A 22 -11.06 16.76 7.83
C GLU A 22 -10.89 16.73 6.31
N GLU A 23 -9.81 16.12 5.83
CA GLU A 23 -9.57 15.99 4.39
C GLU A 23 -10.59 15.06 3.71
N SER A 24 -11.03 13.99 4.37
CA SER A 24 -12.08 13.10 3.82
C SER A 24 -13.40 13.84 3.65
N GLN A 25 -13.78 14.68 4.62
CA GLN A 25 -15.00 15.51 4.54
C GLN A 25 -14.92 16.52 3.39
N ARG A 26 -13.77 17.21 3.24
CA ARG A 26 -13.56 18.17 2.16
C ARG A 26 -13.57 17.53 0.77
N ARG A 27 -13.23 16.25 0.66
CA ARG A 27 -13.11 15.51 -0.61
C ARG A 27 -14.27 14.56 -0.88
N ARG A 28 -15.30 14.56 -0.03
CA ARG A 28 -16.50 13.76 -0.22
C ARG A 28 -17.16 14.09 -1.55
N GLY A 29 -17.44 13.06 -2.35
CA GLY A 29 -18.05 13.19 -3.68
C GLY A 29 -17.10 13.62 -4.80
N ALA A 30 -15.81 13.87 -4.51
CA ALA A 30 -14.81 14.18 -5.54
C ALA A 30 -14.21 12.92 -6.21
N VAL A 31 -14.35 11.77 -5.56
CA VAL A 31 -13.92 10.43 -6.03
C VAL A 31 -14.97 9.39 -5.63
N GLU A 32 -14.93 8.19 -6.22
CA GLU A 32 -15.93 7.15 -6.02
C GLU A 32 -15.96 6.63 -4.58
N ALA A 33 -14.78 6.47 -3.97
CA ALA A 33 -14.66 6.05 -2.57
C ALA A 33 -13.70 6.95 -1.80
N VAL A 34 -14.14 7.41 -0.63
CA VAL A 34 -13.30 8.08 0.35
C VAL A 34 -13.28 7.22 1.61
N VAL A 35 -12.08 6.86 2.05
CA VAL A 35 -11.85 5.98 3.20
C VAL A 35 -10.89 6.65 4.18
N VAL A 36 -11.11 6.47 5.47
CA VAL A 36 -10.16 6.91 6.52
C VAL A 36 -9.53 5.68 7.18
N ASP A 37 -8.20 5.56 7.09
CA ASP A 37 -7.45 4.57 7.85
C ASP A 37 -7.17 5.08 9.27
N PRO A 38 -7.68 4.43 10.32
CA PRO A 38 -7.44 4.85 11.70
C PRO A 38 -6.02 4.56 12.19
N GLU A 39 -5.21 3.80 11.42
CA GLU A 39 -3.79 3.55 11.66
C GLU A 39 -3.43 3.04 13.06
N ARG A 40 -4.36 2.36 13.75
CA ARG A 40 -4.15 1.94 15.14
C ARG A 40 -2.97 0.98 15.30
N TYR A 41 -2.71 0.16 14.28
CA TYR A 41 -1.57 -0.73 14.20
C TYR A 41 -0.20 -0.04 14.13
N VAL A 42 -0.14 1.28 13.95
CA VAL A 42 1.12 2.04 14.04
C VAL A 42 1.58 2.15 15.50
N HIS A 43 0.64 2.16 16.45
CA HIS A 43 0.93 2.40 17.86
C HIS A 43 0.55 1.24 18.79
N HIS A 44 -0.32 0.34 18.33
CA HIS A 44 -0.89 -0.70 19.16
C HIS A 44 -0.70 -2.09 18.55
N ARG A 45 -0.49 -3.08 19.42
CA ARG A 45 -0.46 -4.49 19.06
C ARG A 45 -1.82 -5.10 19.36
N ALA A 46 -2.31 -5.94 18.46
CA ALA A 46 -3.49 -6.75 18.73
C ALA A 46 -3.14 -7.79 19.82
N THR A 47 -4.09 -8.06 20.69
CA THR A 47 -4.00 -9.15 21.68
C THR A 47 -5.26 -10.00 21.62
N ILE A 48 -5.27 -11.13 22.32
CA ILE A 48 -6.48 -11.97 22.45
C ILE A 48 -7.64 -11.16 23.08
N ALA A 49 -7.34 -10.34 24.08
CA ALA A 49 -8.36 -9.54 24.78
C ALA A 49 -8.75 -8.26 24.02
N GLU A 50 -7.80 -7.66 23.30
CA GLU A 50 -8.00 -6.40 22.57
C GLU A 50 -7.52 -6.54 21.11
N PRO A 51 -8.25 -7.30 20.25
CA PRO A 51 -7.89 -7.47 18.84
C PRO A 51 -8.10 -6.17 18.03
N PHE A 52 -9.17 -5.44 18.36
CA PHE A 52 -9.47 -4.10 17.84
C PHE A 52 -9.08 -3.06 18.89
N CYS A 53 -8.10 -2.22 18.58
CA CYS A 53 -7.54 -1.26 19.52
C CYS A 53 -8.42 0.00 19.57
N LEU A 54 -9.61 -0.12 20.14
CA LEU A 54 -10.58 0.96 20.26
C LEU A 54 -9.98 2.14 21.06
N PRO A 55 -10.33 3.40 20.73
CA PRO A 55 -9.91 4.55 21.50
C PRO A 55 -10.52 4.50 22.91
N LYS A 56 -9.67 4.52 23.94
CA LYS A 56 -10.10 4.79 25.32
C LYS A 56 -10.06 6.31 25.51
N GLY A 57 -11.15 6.92 25.99
CA GLY A 57 -11.33 8.38 26.01
C GLY A 57 -10.14 9.16 26.61
N GLY A 58 -9.90 10.39 26.12
CA GLY A 58 -8.98 11.36 26.75
C GLY A 58 -7.66 11.69 26.05
N GLY A 59 -7.39 11.20 24.83
CA GLY A 59 -6.15 11.47 24.08
C GLY A 59 -6.28 12.50 22.94
N THR A 60 -5.29 13.39 22.81
CA THR A 60 -5.27 14.45 21.79
C THR A 60 -4.80 13.90 20.43
N GLY A 61 -5.71 13.87 19.43
CA GLY A 61 -5.35 13.73 18.02
C GLY A 61 -6.04 12.60 17.25
N GLN A 62 -5.83 11.33 17.61
CA GLN A 62 -6.43 10.19 16.87
C GLN A 62 -7.92 9.96 17.18
N LEU A 63 -8.38 10.37 18.36
CA LEU A 63 -9.81 10.35 18.72
C LEU A 63 -10.66 11.21 17.76
N SER A 64 -10.08 12.29 17.22
CA SER A 64 -10.73 13.14 16.20
C SER A 64 -11.16 12.34 14.96
N LEU A 65 -10.39 11.32 14.58
CA LEU A 65 -10.68 10.51 13.39
C LEU A 65 -11.90 9.60 13.55
N LEU A 66 -12.28 9.29 14.80
CA LEU A 66 -13.17 8.17 15.11
C LEU A 66 -14.54 8.57 15.67
N GLY A 67 -14.75 9.85 16.02
CA GLY A 67 -16.02 10.31 16.61
C GLY A 67 -15.90 10.60 18.10
N GLU A 68 -17.04 10.79 18.78
CA GLU A 68 -17.06 10.68 20.24
C GLU A 68 -16.53 9.29 20.62
N ALA A 69 -15.84 9.19 21.77
CA ALA A 69 -15.15 7.98 22.17
C ALA A 69 -16.17 6.86 22.45
N ASP A 70 -16.49 6.07 21.44
CA ASP A 70 -17.26 4.85 21.58
C ASP A 70 -16.29 3.70 21.90
N ASP A 71 -16.54 3.04 23.02
CA ASP A 71 -15.79 1.85 23.46
C ASP A 71 -16.28 0.58 22.77
N GLN A 72 -17.23 0.70 21.84
CA GLN A 72 -17.74 -0.36 21.00
C GLN A 72 -17.31 -0.21 19.54
N LEU A 73 -16.99 -1.35 18.91
CA LEU A 73 -16.55 -1.41 17.53
C LEU A 73 -17.60 -0.86 16.56
N ASP A 74 -18.87 -1.21 16.75
CA ASP A 74 -19.95 -0.80 15.84
C ASP A 74 -20.14 0.71 15.84
N GLY A 75 -20.11 1.35 17.01
CA GLY A 75 -20.20 2.80 17.12
C GLY A 75 -19.02 3.52 16.47
N LEU A 76 -17.81 2.97 16.59
CA LEU A 76 -16.64 3.49 15.89
C LEU A 76 -16.77 3.37 14.36
N LEU A 77 -17.26 2.24 13.85
CA LEU A 77 -17.47 2.04 12.41
C LEU A 77 -18.56 2.99 11.88
N GLN A 78 -19.65 3.15 12.63
CA GLN A 78 -20.70 4.14 12.32
C GLN A 78 -20.16 5.58 12.36
N GLY A 79 -19.30 5.90 13.33
CA GLY A 79 -18.64 7.19 13.45
C GLY A 79 -17.77 7.54 12.25
N GLN A 80 -17.02 6.57 11.70
CA GLN A 80 -16.28 6.74 10.45
C GLN A 80 -17.20 7.05 9.27
N ARG A 81 -18.33 6.33 9.15
CA ARG A 81 -19.31 6.56 8.08
C ARG A 81 -19.97 7.93 8.18
N GLY A 82 -20.43 8.29 9.38
CA GLY A 82 -20.97 9.63 9.68
C GLY A 82 -19.93 10.73 9.47
N GLY A 83 -18.64 10.41 9.62
CA GLY A 83 -17.49 11.27 9.35
C GLY A 83 -17.20 11.53 7.88
N GLY A 84 -17.96 10.94 6.94
CA GLY A 84 -17.81 11.13 5.50
C GLY A 84 -17.05 10.01 4.78
N SER A 85 -16.66 8.96 5.50
CA SER A 85 -16.09 7.74 4.91
C SER A 85 -17.21 6.90 4.29
N GLY A 86 -17.10 6.51 3.02
CA GLY A 86 -18.10 5.61 2.40
C GLY A 86 -18.01 4.17 2.92
N ILE A 87 -16.84 3.80 3.41
CA ILE A 87 -16.47 2.47 3.91
C ILE A 87 -15.76 2.67 5.25
N ALA A 88 -16.07 1.88 6.28
CA ALA A 88 -15.32 1.92 7.52
C ALA A 88 -14.26 0.82 7.58
N LEU A 89 -13.15 1.13 8.24
CA LEU A 89 -12.01 0.25 8.44
C LEU A 89 -11.92 -0.17 9.91
N THR A 90 -11.73 -1.47 10.17
CA THR A 90 -11.55 -1.93 11.55
C THR A 90 -10.27 -1.35 12.16
N PRO A 91 -10.30 -0.91 13.43
CA PRO A 91 -9.15 -0.35 14.14
C PRO A 91 -8.22 -1.46 14.68
N THR A 92 -7.89 -2.44 13.85
CA THR A 92 -7.11 -3.62 14.24
C THR A 92 -5.70 -3.23 14.67
N GLY A 93 -5.23 -3.80 15.78
CA GLY A 93 -3.84 -3.66 16.21
C GLY A 93 -2.89 -4.49 15.36
N TYR A 94 -1.60 -4.19 15.42
CA TYR A 94 -0.55 -4.96 14.75
C TYR A 94 -0.53 -6.42 15.23
N VAL A 95 -0.56 -7.37 14.29
CA VAL A 95 -0.43 -8.80 14.56
C VAL A 95 1.00 -9.24 14.27
N GLY A 96 1.74 -9.56 15.34
CA GLY A 96 3.12 -10.04 15.25
C GLY A 96 3.24 -11.36 14.52
N ALA A 97 4.44 -11.67 14.02
CA ALA A 97 4.72 -13.00 13.50
C ALA A 97 4.49 -14.06 14.59
N ASP A 98 3.94 -15.20 14.21
CA ASP A 98 3.64 -16.33 15.12
C ASP A 98 2.53 -16.07 16.16
N ASP A 99 1.93 -14.88 16.20
CA ASP A 99 0.83 -14.56 17.12
C ASP A 99 -0.52 -15.08 16.60
N CYS A 100 -0.63 -16.40 16.53
CA CYS A 100 -1.85 -17.10 16.12
C CYS A 100 -3.02 -16.82 17.07
N GLY A 101 -2.74 -16.49 18.34
CA GLY A 101 -3.77 -16.16 19.33
C GLY A 101 -4.46 -14.84 18.99
N ALA A 102 -3.68 -13.77 18.82
CA ALA A 102 -4.22 -12.47 18.42
C ALA A 102 -4.89 -12.55 17.04
N LEU A 103 -4.31 -13.27 16.07
CA LEU A 103 -4.92 -13.41 14.75
C LEU A 103 -6.31 -14.07 14.84
N ARG A 104 -6.45 -15.17 15.59
CA ARG A 104 -7.77 -15.82 15.79
C ARG A 104 -8.76 -14.88 16.45
N ALA A 105 -8.35 -14.15 17.49
CA ALA A 105 -9.24 -13.20 18.16
C ALA A 105 -9.73 -12.10 17.20
N VAL A 106 -8.87 -11.61 16.30
CA VAL A 106 -9.29 -10.69 15.24
C VAL A 106 -10.29 -11.34 14.30
N MET A 107 -10.04 -12.58 13.84
CA MET A 107 -10.95 -13.29 12.92
C MET A 107 -12.32 -13.57 13.56
N GLU A 108 -12.33 -14.03 14.81
CA GLU A 108 -13.55 -14.33 15.56
C GLU A 108 -14.39 -13.08 15.72
N ARG A 109 -13.81 -11.98 16.23
CA ARG A 109 -14.53 -10.72 16.40
C ARG A 109 -14.95 -10.09 15.08
N ALA A 110 -14.15 -10.25 14.03
CA ALA A 110 -14.51 -9.82 12.67
C ALA A 110 -15.69 -10.61 12.08
N SER A 111 -15.85 -11.88 12.45
CA SER A 111 -16.95 -12.73 11.95
C SER A 111 -18.31 -12.30 12.48
N GLU A 112 -18.34 -11.55 13.58
CA GLU A 112 -19.54 -10.99 14.19
C GLU A 112 -19.97 -9.67 13.52
N LEU A 113 -19.15 -9.10 12.63
CA LEU A 113 -19.49 -7.89 11.89
C LEU A 113 -20.62 -8.19 10.89
N ASN A 114 -21.79 -7.61 11.15
CA ASN A 114 -22.97 -7.74 10.28
C ASN A 114 -22.93 -6.79 9.05
N GLY A 115 -21.93 -5.93 8.95
CA GLY A 115 -21.78 -4.95 7.87
C GLY A 115 -21.04 -5.52 6.65
N ALA A 116 -21.77 -5.81 5.56
CA ALA A 116 -21.18 -6.29 4.31
C ALA A 116 -20.22 -5.27 3.64
N GLU A 117 -20.28 -4.00 4.03
CA GLU A 117 -19.53 -2.89 3.44
C GLU A 117 -18.23 -2.56 4.18
N ASP A 118 -18.04 -3.05 5.41
CA ASP A 118 -16.83 -2.77 6.18
C ASP A 118 -15.67 -3.65 5.76
N ILE A 119 -14.46 -3.09 5.89
CA ILE A 119 -13.24 -3.80 5.58
C ILE A 119 -12.49 -4.10 6.88
N VAL A 120 -12.24 -5.39 7.09
CA VAL A 120 -11.40 -5.87 8.18
C VAL A 120 -9.95 -5.65 7.79
N VAL A 121 -9.29 -4.71 8.45
CA VAL A 121 -7.87 -4.42 8.26
C VAL A 121 -7.04 -5.43 9.05
N LEU A 122 -6.05 -6.03 8.39
CA LEU A 122 -5.14 -7.02 8.95
C LEU A 122 -3.70 -6.56 8.78
N PRO A 123 -3.18 -5.78 9.73
CA PRO A 123 -1.81 -5.34 9.76
C PRO A 123 -0.93 -6.44 10.35
N ILE A 124 -0.28 -7.19 9.46
CA ILE A 124 0.44 -8.42 9.78
C ILE A 124 1.95 -8.25 9.56
N ASP A 125 2.77 -8.81 10.45
CA ASP A 125 4.21 -8.94 10.25
C ASP A 125 4.52 -9.67 8.93
N LYS A 126 5.55 -9.23 8.19
CA LYS A 126 6.04 -9.93 6.98
C LYS A 126 6.34 -11.43 7.20
N GLY A 127 6.59 -11.83 8.44
CA GLY A 127 6.85 -13.20 8.85
C GLY A 127 5.69 -14.15 8.56
N TRP A 128 4.47 -13.65 8.46
CA TRP A 128 3.29 -14.42 8.03
C TRP A 128 3.39 -14.93 6.58
N LEU A 129 4.25 -14.34 5.75
CA LEU A 129 4.50 -14.81 4.38
C LEU A 129 5.44 -16.04 4.33
N ARG A 130 5.90 -16.56 5.47
CA ARG A 130 6.71 -17.77 5.54
C ARG A 130 5.82 -19.01 5.43
N GLU A 131 6.34 -20.04 4.79
CA GLU A 131 5.64 -21.33 4.55
C GLU A 131 4.98 -21.88 5.82
N ARG A 132 5.69 -21.89 6.96
CA ARG A 132 5.16 -22.36 8.25
C ARG A 132 3.86 -21.67 8.73
N HIS A 133 3.58 -20.46 8.22
CA HIS A 133 2.48 -19.60 8.65
C HIS A 133 1.43 -19.36 7.57
N LEU A 134 1.82 -19.58 6.30
CA LEU A 134 1.03 -19.19 5.15
C LEU A 134 -0.27 -19.98 5.07
N ASP A 135 -0.23 -21.29 5.31
CA ASP A 135 -1.42 -22.16 5.31
C ASP A 135 -2.40 -21.76 6.42
N PHE A 136 -1.88 -21.47 7.62
CA PHE A 136 -2.71 -21.01 8.73
C PHE A 136 -3.39 -19.68 8.39
N LEU A 137 -2.64 -18.68 7.93
CA LEU A 137 -3.19 -17.39 7.56
C LEU A 137 -4.21 -17.52 6.42
N THR A 138 -3.91 -18.31 5.39
CA THR A 138 -4.82 -18.57 4.27
C THR A 138 -6.13 -19.20 4.75
N THR A 139 -6.05 -20.16 5.68
CA THR A 139 -7.22 -20.79 6.30
C THR A 139 -8.06 -19.78 7.07
N GLN A 140 -7.43 -18.94 7.90
CA GLN A 140 -8.10 -17.90 8.66
C GLN A 140 -8.80 -16.88 7.75
N LEU A 141 -8.11 -16.39 6.72
CA LEU A 141 -8.69 -15.46 5.75
C LEU A 141 -9.84 -16.09 4.95
N SER A 142 -9.75 -17.39 4.62
CA SER A 142 -10.78 -18.07 3.84
C SER A 142 -12.07 -18.29 4.63
N ALA A 143 -11.98 -18.42 5.95
CA ALA A 143 -13.13 -18.57 6.83
C ALA A 143 -13.95 -17.28 6.99
N LEU A 144 -13.33 -16.11 6.73
CA LEU A 144 -13.97 -14.81 6.95
C LEU A 144 -14.71 -14.32 5.67
N PRO A 145 -16.05 -14.19 5.70
CA PRO A 145 -16.86 -13.87 4.51
C PRO A 145 -16.87 -12.37 4.17
N VAL A 146 -16.30 -11.51 5.01
CA VAL A 146 -16.25 -10.06 4.80
C VAL A 146 -15.07 -9.65 3.91
N THR A 147 -14.98 -8.38 3.55
CA THR A 147 -13.83 -7.85 2.82
C THR A 147 -12.64 -7.65 3.76
N LYS A 148 -11.43 -8.02 3.31
CA LYS A 148 -10.20 -7.95 4.09
C LYS A 148 -9.18 -7.06 3.40
N ALA A 149 -8.52 -6.21 4.17
CA ALA A 149 -7.36 -5.43 3.75
C ALA A 149 -6.11 -5.94 4.44
N LEU A 150 -5.18 -6.57 3.73
CA LEU A 150 -3.87 -6.86 4.30
C LEU A 150 -3.01 -5.59 4.29
N VAL A 151 -2.39 -5.27 5.42
CA VAL A 151 -1.31 -4.30 5.53
C VAL A 151 -0.06 -5.08 5.90
N LEU A 152 0.88 -5.22 4.95
CA LEU A 152 2.14 -5.90 5.22
C LEU A 152 3.06 -4.97 5.99
N CYS A 153 3.43 -5.39 7.20
CA CYS A 153 4.23 -4.61 8.10
C CYS A 153 5.68 -5.09 8.14
N ASP A 154 6.61 -4.15 7.98
CA ASP A 154 8.03 -4.36 8.16
C ASP A 154 8.73 -3.05 8.55
N THR A 155 9.94 -3.14 9.12
CA THR A 155 10.78 -1.95 9.33
C THR A 155 11.44 -1.46 8.03
N ARG A 156 11.54 -2.33 7.02
CA ARG A 156 12.08 -2.08 5.69
C ARG A 156 11.07 -2.52 4.62
N ASN A 157 11.50 -3.35 3.65
CA ASN A 157 10.64 -3.85 2.58
C ASN A 157 10.11 -5.25 2.96
N PRO A 158 8.78 -5.43 3.11
CA PRO A 158 8.19 -6.72 3.48
C PRO A 158 8.40 -7.82 2.42
N LEU A 159 8.72 -7.46 1.18
CA LEU A 159 8.87 -8.37 0.03
C LEU A 159 10.32 -8.55 -0.43
N GLU A 160 11.31 -8.10 0.36
CA GLU A 160 12.73 -8.29 0.04
C GLU A 160 13.16 -9.77 0.07
N ARG A 161 12.44 -10.61 0.83
CA ARG A 161 12.74 -12.03 0.95
C ARG A 161 12.23 -12.81 -0.26
N ARG A 162 13.06 -13.70 -0.79
CA ARG A 162 12.66 -14.69 -1.80
C ARG A 162 11.43 -15.48 -1.36
N GLY A 163 10.45 -15.60 -2.26
CA GLY A 163 9.16 -16.26 -2.09
C GLY A 163 8.10 -15.39 -1.42
N ALA A 164 8.41 -14.19 -0.94
CA ALA A 164 7.44 -13.34 -0.26
C ALA A 164 6.36 -12.82 -1.22
N ALA A 165 6.74 -12.42 -2.45
CA ALA A 165 5.77 -12.01 -3.45
C ALA A 165 4.88 -13.19 -3.87
N THR A 166 5.46 -14.38 -4.03
CA THR A 166 4.70 -15.60 -4.31
C THR A 166 3.69 -15.93 -3.20
N ALA A 167 4.10 -15.88 -1.93
CA ALA A 167 3.20 -16.08 -0.79
C ALA A 167 2.09 -15.02 -0.74
N LEU A 168 2.41 -13.75 -1.03
CA LEU A 168 1.39 -12.69 -1.09
C LEU A 168 0.34 -12.97 -2.18
N ARG A 169 0.75 -13.49 -3.34
CA ARG A 169 -0.18 -13.88 -4.42
C ARG A 169 -1.15 -14.99 -3.99
N GLU A 170 -0.74 -15.88 -3.09
CA GLU A 170 -1.63 -16.90 -2.53
C GLU A 170 -2.69 -16.28 -1.62
N LEU A 171 -2.27 -15.36 -0.74
CA LEU A 171 -3.18 -14.66 0.17
C LEU A 171 -4.23 -13.81 -0.58
N VAL A 172 -3.83 -13.07 -1.61
CA VAL A 172 -4.77 -12.20 -2.35
C VAL A 172 -5.70 -12.97 -3.29
N ARG A 173 -5.47 -14.28 -3.52
CA ARG A 173 -6.45 -15.15 -4.21
C ARG A 173 -7.59 -15.58 -3.31
N VAL A 174 -7.43 -15.48 -1.99
CA VAL A 174 -8.52 -15.69 -1.05
C VAL A 174 -9.62 -14.66 -1.36
N PRO A 175 -10.91 -15.06 -1.48
CA PRO A 175 -11.99 -14.16 -1.84
C PRO A 175 -12.05 -12.91 -0.96
N ARG A 176 -12.34 -11.77 -1.59
CA ARG A 176 -12.51 -10.46 -0.94
C ARG A 176 -11.28 -9.95 -0.19
N THR A 177 -10.09 -10.37 -0.61
CA THR A 177 -8.82 -9.88 -0.05
C THR A 177 -8.25 -8.77 -0.95
N GLY A 178 -7.93 -7.63 -0.36
CA GLY A 178 -7.21 -6.53 -1.00
C GLY A 178 -6.00 -6.11 -0.18
N LEU A 179 -5.24 -5.13 -0.68
CA LEU A 179 -4.08 -4.58 0.01
C LEU A 179 -4.32 -3.12 0.41
N LEU A 180 -3.86 -2.75 1.60
CA LEU A 180 -3.70 -1.37 2.02
C LEU A 180 -2.23 -1.08 2.30
N ARG A 181 -1.84 0.18 2.10
CA ARG A 181 -0.47 0.68 2.31
C ARG A 181 0.58 -0.19 1.65
N THR A 182 0.47 -0.34 0.34
CA THR A 182 1.44 -1.12 -0.45
C THR A 182 2.18 -0.22 -1.45
N ASP A 183 3.24 -0.73 -2.06
CA ASP A 183 3.91 -0.14 -3.21
C ASP A 183 3.37 -0.75 -4.52
N LEU A 184 4.25 -0.93 -5.52
CA LEU A 184 3.90 -1.60 -6.77
C LEU A 184 3.47 -3.07 -6.60
N ALA A 185 3.73 -3.69 -5.44
CA ALA A 185 3.13 -4.98 -5.09
C ALA A 185 1.60 -4.94 -5.10
N GLY A 186 1.00 -3.76 -4.97
CA GLY A 186 -0.42 -3.55 -5.20
C GLY A 186 -0.90 -3.92 -6.61
N LEU A 187 -0.09 -3.61 -7.63
CA LEU A 187 -0.39 -3.96 -9.01
C LEU A 187 -0.22 -5.46 -9.26
N ASP A 188 0.82 -6.08 -8.67
CA ASP A 188 0.98 -7.53 -8.67
C ASP A 188 -0.23 -8.22 -8.03
N ALA A 189 -0.69 -7.71 -6.90
CA ALA A 189 -1.87 -8.23 -6.21
C ALA A 189 -3.14 -8.13 -7.06
N LEU A 190 -3.39 -6.99 -7.71
CA LEU A 190 -4.51 -6.79 -8.63
C LEU A 190 -4.45 -7.73 -9.84
N ALA A 191 -3.25 -7.96 -10.39
CA ALA A 191 -3.04 -8.93 -11.46
C ALA A 191 -3.38 -10.37 -11.02
N HIS A 192 -3.20 -10.69 -9.73
CA HIS A 192 -3.34 -12.04 -9.21
C HIS A 192 -4.67 -12.36 -8.51
N GLY A 193 -5.52 -11.38 -8.25
CA GLY A 193 -6.89 -11.60 -7.77
C GLY A 193 -7.35 -10.69 -6.64
N ALA A 194 -6.53 -9.73 -6.19
CA ALA A 194 -6.94 -8.77 -5.18
C ALA A 194 -8.16 -7.97 -5.64
N VAL A 195 -9.12 -7.76 -4.73
CA VAL A 195 -10.35 -6.99 -5.04
C VAL A 195 -10.11 -5.48 -5.06
N PHE A 196 -9.09 -5.00 -4.36
CA PHE A 196 -8.59 -3.63 -4.44
C PHE A 196 -7.13 -3.57 -3.99
N SER A 197 -6.47 -2.45 -4.26
CA SER A 197 -5.15 -2.15 -3.71
C SER A 197 -4.97 -0.65 -3.50
N ALA A 198 -4.57 -0.23 -2.30
CA ALA A 198 -4.19 1.15 -2.01
C ALA A 198 -2.67 1.34 -2.04
N ILE A 199 -2.17 1.98 -3.09
CA ILE A 199 -0.76 2.28 -3.28
C ILE A 199 -0.41 3.60 -2.59
N GLY A 200 0.57 3.56 -1.69
CA GLY A 200 1.00 4.74 -0.94
C GLY A 200 1.69 5.77 -1.83
N VAL A 201 1.24 7.03 -1.77
CA VAL A 201 1.88 8.13 -2.51
C VAL A 201 3.30 8.40 -2.00
N GLN A 202 3.51 8.27 -0.69
CA GLN A 202 4.79 8.48 -0.02
C GLN A 202 5.39 7.17 0.50
N THR A 203 6.71 7.13 0.65
CA THR A 203 7.44 5.94 1.12
C THR A 203 6.93 5.38 2.45
N SER A 204 6.53 6.24 3.40
CA SER A 204 5.96 5.83 4.70
C SER A 204 4.56 5.22 4.60
N MET A 205 3.87 5.41 3.48
CA MET A 205 2.52 4.91 3.23
C MET A 205 2.51 3.63 2.38
N ARG A 206 3.68 3.11 2.01
CA ARG A 206 3.85 1.94 1.11
C ARG A 206 4.11 0.60 1.81
N HIS A 207 4.09 0.60 3.13
CA HIS A 207 4.03 -0.57 4.00
C HIS A 207 3.51 -0.10 5.37
N GLY A 208 3.03 -1.04 6.19
CA GLY A 208 2.85 -0.78 7.61
C GLY A 208 4.18 -0.86 8.36
N ARG A 209 4.29 -0.21 9.51
CA ARG A 209 5.43 -0.39 10.40
C ARG A 209 4.97 -1.06 11.69
N PRO A 210 5.67 -2.10 12.17
CA PRO A 210 5.40 -2.64 13.50
C PRO A 210 5.50 -1.52 14.55
N PRO A 211 4.64 -1.53 15.59
CA PRO A 211 4.79 -0.65 16.74
C PRO A 211 6.19 -0.86 17.35
N SER A 212 6.98 0.20 17.39
CA SER A 212 8.31 0.22 17.99
C SER A 212 8.28 0.84 19.38
N ASP A 213 9.10 0.32 20.30
CA ASP A 213 9.33 0.93 21.62
C ASP A 213 10.31 2.13 21.59
N GLY A 214 10.79 2.58 20.42
CA GLY A 214 11.71 3.70 20.37
C GLY A 214 12.11 4.18 18.97
N GLY A 215 12.16 5.50 18.83
CA GLY A 215 12.73 6.24 17.70
C GLY A 215 11.71 7.13 16.99
N PRO A 216 11.88 8.46 16.97
CA PRO A 216 11.04 9.31 16.13
C PRO A 216 11.18 8.88 14.67
N PRO A 217 10.10 8.96 13.86
CA PRO A 217 10.20 8.71 12.44
C PRO A 217 11.28 9.60 11.83
N PRO A 218 12.02 9.13 10.79
CA PRO A 218 13.04 9.94 10.13
C PRO A 218 12.48 11.32 9.77
N THR A 219 13.18 12.37 10.16
CA THR A 219 12.77 13.74 9.89
C THR A 219 13.13 14.13 8.46
N GLY A 220 12.20 14.85 7.80
CA GLY A 220 12.37 15.35 6.43
C GLY A 220 11.74 14.48 5.35
N ARG A 221 10.72 15.02 4.67
CA ARG A 221 10.19 14.44 3.44
C ARG A 221 11.21 14.66 2.33
N ARG A 222 11.46 13.63 1.52
CA ARG A 222 12.38 13.69 0.38
C ARG A 222 11.66 13.30 -0.89
N ALA A 223 11.91 14.02 -1.97
CA ALA A 223 11.37 13.71 -3.27
C ALA A 223 11.87 12.34 -3.71
N THR A 224 10.93 11.41 -3.82
CA THR A 224 11.18 10.04 -4.25
C THR A 224 10.33 9.78 -5.48
N VAL A 225 10.97 9.43 -6.59
CA VAL A 225 10.33 9.29 -7.89
C VAL A 225 10.36 7.85 -8.38
N LEU A 226 9.27 7.41 -9.00
CA LEU A 226 9.16 6.14 -9.70
C LEU A 226 9.85 6.29 -11.05
N HIS A 227 10.90 5.51 -11.28
CA HIS A 227 11.53 5.40 -12.58
C HIS A 227 10.73 4.42 -13.46
N PRO A 228 10.02 4.87 -14.51
CA PRO A 228 9.05 4.03 -15.21
C PRO A 228 9.66 2.77 -15.82
N GLN A 229 10.80 2.91 -16.50
CA GLN A 229 11.49 1.77 -17.14
C GLN A 229 12.08 0.77 -16.14
N LEU A 230 12.39 1.21 -14.91
CA LEU A 230 12.99 0.34 -13.90
C LEU A 230 11.94 -0.17 -12.90
N MET A 231 10.69 0.31 -12.97
CA MET A 231 9.63 0.00 -12.00
C MET A 231 10.12 0.07 -10.55
N ARG A 232 10.91 1.10 -10.23
CA ARG A 232 11.55 1.25 -8.93
C ARG A 232 11.59 2.72 -8.50
N TYR A 233 11.44 2.93 -7.21
CA TYR A 233 11.51 4.25 -6.60
C TYR A 233 12.95 4.63 -6.26
N PHE A 234 13.33 5.86 -6.60
CA PHE A 234 14.65 6.43 -6.30
C PHE A 234 14.51 7.82 -5.70
N ARG A 235 15.45 8.20 -4.84
CA ARG A 235 15.63 9.61 -4.50
C ARG A 235 16.15 10.36 -5.71
N CYS A 236 15.71 11.60 -5.94
CA CYS A 236 16.24 12.41 -7.03
C CYS A 236 17.75 12.61 -6.93
N SER A 237 18.29 12.75 -5.72
CA SER A 237 19.75 12.81 -5.49
C SER A 237 20.48 11.54 -5.94
N THR A 238 19.91 10.36 -5.73
CA THR A 238 20.48 9.09 -6.24
C THR A 238 20.50 9.07 -7.77
N LEU A 239 19.46 9.56 -8.43
CA LEU A 239 19.45 9.65 -9.90
C LEU A 239 20.53 10.61 -10.41
N HIS A 240 20.66 11.80 -9.81
CA HIS A 240 21.71 12.75 -10.17
C HIS A 240 23.12 12.18 -10.00
N GLU A 241 23.37 11.47 -8.89
CA GLU A 241 24.66 10.82 -8.64
C GLU A 241 24.99 9.73 -9.67
N VAL A 242 23.99 8.91 -10.01
CA VAL A 242 24.18 7.77 -10.91
C VAL A 242 24.36 8.23 -12.35
N TYR A 243 23.50 9.12 -12.85
CA TYR A 243 23.53 9.61 -14.23
C TYR A 243 24.58 10.71 -14.45
N GLY A 244 24.89 11.50 -13.41
CA GLY A 244 25.92 12.53 -13.46
C GLY A 244 25.75 13.50 -14.63
N ALA A 245 26.84 13.75 -15.36
CA ALA A 245 26.87 14.67 -16.49
C ALA A 245 25.99 14.25 -17.68
N GLN A 246 25.55 12.98 -17.76
CA GLN A 246 24.62 12.54 -18.80
C GLN A 246 23.19 13.10 -18.59
N GLY A 247 22.89 13.57 -17.38
CA GLY A 247 21.55 14.02 -16.99
C GLY A 247 20.60 12.85 -16.73
N THR A 248 19.64 13.07 -15.83
CA THR A 248 18.61 12.07 -15.54
C THR A 248 17.65 11.91 -16.72
N PRO A 249 17.08 10.71 -16.95
CA PRO A 249 16.22 10.48 -18.10
C PRO A 249 14.93 11.30 -18.05
N TYR A 250 14.39 11.59 -19.23
CA TYR A 250 13.11 12.26 -19.40
C TYR A 250 11.94 11.31 -19.20
N CYS A 251 10.81 11.85 -18.71
CA CYS A 251 9.60 11.07 -18.49
C CYS A 251 8.43 11.61 -19.32
N SER A 252 7.78 10.71 -20.03
CA SER A 252 6.61 10.99 -20.89
C SER A 252 5.26 10.75 -20.19
N CYS A 253 5.23 10.59 -18.86
CA CYS A 253 3.94 10.48 -18.17
C CYS A 253 3.15 11.80 -18.32
N THR A 254 1.83 11.71 -18.20
CA THR A 254 0.90 12.84 -18.38
C THR A 254 1.23 14.04 -17.50
N TYR A 255 1.85 13.83 -16.35
CA TYR A 255 2.29 14.90 -15.46
C TYR A 255 3.65 15.49 -15.84
N CYS A 256 4.60 14.67 -16.28
CA CYS A 256 5.95 15.11 -16.60
C CYS A 256 6.04 15.80 -17.94
N ASP A 257 5.29 15.35 -18.94
CA ASP A 257 5.26 15.91 -20.29
C ASP A 257 6.67 16.14 -20.87
N GLY A 258 7.47 15.08 -20.87
CA GLY A 258 8.84 15.12 -21.41
C GLY A 258 9.87 15.78 -20.50
N ARG A 259 9.56 16.15 -19.26
CA ARG A 259 10.54 16.71 -18.30
C ARG A 259 11.40 15.64 -17.61
N ALA A 260 12.60 16.04 -17.19
CA ALA A 260 13.59 15.15 -16.56
C ALA A 260 13.13 14.61 -15.20
N LEU A 261 13.47 13.35 -14.89
CA LEU A 261 13.13 12.68 -13.62
C LEU A 261 13.88 13.25 -12.40
N GLY A 262 15.05 13.85 -12.59
CA GLY A 262 15.86 14.44 -11.52
C GLY A 262 15.39 15.82 -11.06
N ARG A 263 14.38 16.43 -11.69
CA ARG A 263 14.03 17.84 -11.46
C ARG A 263 13.39 18.15 -10.11
N PHE A 264 12.92 17.14 -9.37
CA PHE A 264 12.14 17.37 -8.16
C PHE A 264 13.04 17.68 -6.98
N GLU A 265 12.66 18.68 -6.21
CA GLU A 265 13.41 19.18 -5.06
C GLU A 265 12.90 18.59 -3.75
N ASP A 266 13.75 18.54 -2.74
CA ASP A 266 13.41 18.13 -1.36
C ASP A 266 12.65 19.25 -0.59
N THR A 267 11.73 19.93 -1.26
CA THR A 267 10.79 20.92 -0.70
C THR A 267 9.39 20.32 -0.56
N VAL A 268 8.50 20.94 0.22
CA VAL A 268 7.11 20.45 0.37
C VAL A 268 6.41 20.39 -0.99
N GLU A 269 6.60 21.41 -1.83
CA GLU A 269 6.05 21.45 -3.18
C GLU A 269 6.71 20.38 -4.06
N GLY A 270 8.05 20.29 -4.09
CA GLY A 270 8.77 19.31 -4.89
C GLY A 270 8.40 17.86 -4.55
N VAL A 271 8.18 17.55 -3.28
CA VAL A 271 7.64 16.26 -2.82
C VAL A 271 6.23 16.03 -3.36
N GLY A 272 5.34 17.02 -3.28
CA GLY A 272 3.99 16.90 -3.84
C GLY A 272 3.98 16.70 -5.36
N GLN A 273 4.89 17.37 -6.08
CA GLN A 273 5.07 17.18 -7.52
C GLN A 273 5.62 15.78 -7.84
N ALA A 274 6.55 15.26 -7.04
CA ALA A 274 7.05 13.89 -7.18
C ALA A 274 5.95 12.85 -6.91
N ASP A 275 5.10 13.08 -5.91
CA ASP A 275 3.94 12.24 -5.61
C ASP A 275 2.97 12.18 -6.80
N LEU A 276 2.67 13.32 -7.45
CA LEU A 276 1.83 13.37 -8.65
C LEU A 276 2.46 12.65 -9.85
N HIS A 277 3.77 12.82 -10.07
CA HIS A 277 4.51 12.03 -11.06
C HIS A 277 4.37 10.53 -10.81
N ASN A 278 4.57 10.10 -9.57
CA ASN A 278 4.47 8.68 -9.21
C ASN A 278 3.10 8.12 -9.60
N ILE A 279 2.02 8.83 -9.24
CA ILE A 279 0.65 8.44 -9.59
C ILE A 279 0.48 8.39 -11.11
N ALA A 280 0.90 9.44 -11.83
CA ALA A 280 0.79 9.50 -13.29
C ALA A 280 1.57 8.39 -14.01
N VAL A 281 2.55 7.77 -13.37
CA VAL A 281 3.29 6.61 -13.90
C VAL A 281 2.55 5.30 -13.67
N TRP A 282 2.11 5.01 -12.43
CA TRP A 282 1.51 3.71 -12.13
C TRP A 282 0.01 3.63 -12.41
N ALA A 283 -0.72 4.74 -12.43
CA ALA A 283 -2.17 4.75 -12.64
C ALA A 283 -2.58 4.15 -14.01
N PRO A 284 -1.90 4.44 -15.14
CA PRO A 284 -2.18 3.76 -16.40
C PRO A 284 -1.98 2.24 -16.34
N TRP A 285 -0.99 1.76 -15.58
CA TRP A 285 -0.79 0.31 -15.38
C TRP A 285 -1.96 -0.29 -14.59
N ALA A 286 -2.43 0.40 -13.55
CA ALA A 286 -3.60 -0.03 -12.78
C ALA A 286 -4.86 -0.10 -13.65
N ALA A 287 -5.13 0.94 -14.45
CA ALA A 287 -6.27 0.99 -15.36
C ALA A 287 -6.27 -0.18 -16.35
N GLN A 288 -5.12 -0.48 -16.96
CA GLN A 288 -4.98 -1.61 -17.87
C GLN A 288 -5.24 -2.95 -17.18
N LEU A 289 -4.74 -3.14 -15.96
CA LEU A 289 -4.97 -4.38 -15.20
C LEU A 289 -6.43 -4.53 -14.77
N GLN A 290 -7.10 -3.44 -14.38
CA GLN A 290 -8.51 -3.45 -14.00
C GLN A 290 -9.43 -3.72 -15.19
N ALA A 291 -9.13 -3.11 -16.35
CA ALA A 291 -9.93 -3.24 -17.56
C ALA A 291 -9.86 -4.64 -18.21
N GLU A 292 -8.85 -5.45 -17.89
CA GLU A 292 -8.69 -6.80 -18.45
C GLU A 292 -9.45 -7.86 -17.61
N PRO A 293 -10.60 -8.38 -18.07
CA PRO A 293 -11.38 -9.35 -17.30
C PRO A 293 -10.74 -10.75 -17.21
N ASP A 294 -9.95 -11.17 -18.20
CA ASP A 294 -9.30 -12.48 -18.18
C ASP A 294 -8.09 -12.47 -17.24
N LYS A 295 -8.19 -13.24 -16.16
CA LYS A 295 -7.15 -13.36 -15.14
C LYS A 295 -5.80 -13.83 -15.70
N ASN A 296 -5.79 -14.70 -16.69
CA ASN A 296 -4.54 -15.20 -17.28
C ASN A 296 -3.89 -14.15 -18.18
N VAL A 297 -4.70 -13.40 -18.95
CA VAL A 297 -4.21 -12.29 -19.76
C VAL A 297 -3.66 -11.18 -18.85
N ARG A 298 -4.42 -10.79 -17.82
CA ARG A 298 -4.00 -9.80 -16.83
C ARG A 298 -2.66 -10.14 -16.16
N ARG A 299 -2.48 -11.41 -15.74
CA ARG A 299 -1.21 -11.91 -15.18
C ARG A 299 -0.07 -11.84 -16.19
N SER A 300 -0.34 -12.18 -17.45
CA SER A 300 0.65 -12.16 -18.53
C SER A 300 1.06 -10.74 -18.91
N MET A 301 0.13 -9.78 -18.88
CA MET A 301 0.39 -8.34 -19.05
C MET A 301 1.31 -7.83 -17.95
N TRP A 302 0.97 -8.08 -16.68
CA TRP A 302 1.79 -7.66 -15.55
C TRP A 302 3.20 -8.28 -15.59
N ARG A 303 3.28 -9.58 -15.88
CA ARG A 303 4.56 -10.28 -16.03
C ARG A 303 5.41 -9.67 -17.15
N SER A 304 4.83 -9.40 -18.31
CA SER A 304 5.53 -8.78 -19.44
C SER A 304 6.10 -7.41 -19.08
N LEU A 305 5.36 -6.59 -18.33
CA LEU A 305 5.84 -5.30 -17.83
C LEU A 305 7.05 -5.48 -16.90
N CYS A 306 6.97 -6.45 -15.98
CA CYS A 306 8.06 -6.75 -15.05
C CYS A 306 9.31 -7.30 -15.76
N GLU A 307 9.15 -8.18 -16.75
CA GLU A 307 10.25 -8.72 -17.56
C GLU A 307 10.98 -7.60 -18.32
N GLN A 308 10.24 -6.69 -18.93
CA GLN A 308 10.80 -5.50 -19.58
C GLN A 308 11.55 -4.61 -18.60
N ALA A 309 11.01 -4.41 -17.39
CA ALA A 309 11.69 -3.63 -16.36
C ALA A 309 12.99 -4.28 -15.87
N VAL A 310 13.01 -5.60 -15.70
CA VAL A 310 14.24 -6.33 -15.37
C VAL A 310 15.29 -6.17 -16.47
N ALA A 311 14.91 -6.37 -17.73
CA ALA A 311 15.81 -6.17 -18.87
C ALA A 311 16.34 -4.72 -18.95
N SER A 312 15.49 -3.73 -18.63
CA SER A 312 15.87 -2.31 -18.60
C SER A 312 16.95 -2.01 -17.56
N HIS A 313 17.01 -2.74 -16.44
CA HIS A 313 18.10 -2.55 -15.47
C HIS A 313 19.46 -2.91 -16.09
N GLU A 314 19.52 -4.00 -16.84
CA GLU A 314 20.74 -4.45 -17.51
C GLU A 314 21.15 -3.50 -18.63
N GLU A 315 20.19 -3.07 -19.44
CA GLU A 315 20.42 -2.12 -20.54
C GLU A 315 20.94 -0.77 -20.03
N ILE A 316 20.27 -0.17 -19.04
CA ILE A 316 20.68 1.12 -18.49
C ILE A 316 22.06 1.03 -17.83
N ASN A 317 22.32 -0.04 -17.07
CA ASN A 317 23.65 -0.27 -16.51
C ASN A 317 24.75 -0.34 -17.59
N ARG A 318 24.47 -1.01 -18.72
CA ARG A 318 25.39 -1.08 -19.86
C ARG A 318 25.64 0.29 -20.47
N GLN A 319 24.59 1.09 -20.68
CA GLN A 319 24.68 2.45 -21.20
C GLN A 319 25.49 3.37 -20.27
N LEU A 320 25.24 3.27 -18.96
CA LEU A 320 25.97 4.03 -17.95
C LEU A 320 27.39 3.49 -17.68
N ARG A 321 27.74 2.32 -18.24
CA ARG A 321 28.99 1.58 -17.94
C ARG A 321 29.21 1.40 -16.43
N ARG A 322 28.11 1.12 -15.71
CA ARG A 322 28.06 1.01 -14.24
C ARG A 322 27.13 -0.14 -13.85
N SER A 323 27.39 -0.80 -12.73
CA SER A 323 26.51 -1.86 -12.18
C SER A 323 25.82 -1.37 -10.91
N VAL A 324 24.93 -0.38 -11.06
CA VAL A 324 24.33 0.37 -9.95
C VAL A 324 22.86 0.04 -9.75
N PHE A 325 22.12 -0.15 -10.85
CA PHE A 325 20.71 -0.52 -10.77
C PHE A 325 20.57 -2.03 -10.66
N LYS A 326 19.98 -2.49 -9.56
CA LYS A 326 19.67 -3.91 -9.36
C LYS A 326 18.15 -4.07 -9.24
N PRO A 327 17.53 -5.00 -9.99
CA PRO A 327 16.13 -5.32 -9.78
C PRO A 327 15.91 -5.82 -8.35
N ASP A 328 14.87 -5.34 -7.69
CA ASP A 328 14.51 -5.86 -6.37
C ASP A 328 14.03 -7.32 -6.48
N PRO A 329 14.19 -8.14 -5.41
CA PRO A 329 13.79 -9.55 -5.44
C PRO A 329 12.33 -9.76 -5.86
N ALA A 330 11.42 -8.91 -5.37
CA ALA A 330 10.01 -8.95 -5.74
C ALA A 330 9.80 -8.73 -7.25
N LEU A 331 10.48 -7.75 -7.86
CA LEU A 331 10.38 -7.49 -9.31
C LEU A 331 10.86 -8.68 -10.15
N ARG A 332 11.94 -9.36 -9.72
CA ARG A 332 12.40 -10.58 -10.39
C ARG A 332 11.37 -11.70 -10.29
N GLU A 333 10.77 -11.90 -9.11
CA GLU A 333 9.68 -12.87 -8.93
C GLU A 333 8.45 -12.51 -9.77
N TRP A 334 8.14 -11.22 -9.92
CA TRP A 334 7.04 -10.77 -10.76
C TRP A 334 7.28 -11.06 -12.24
N ALA A 335 8.52 -10.91 -12.69
CA ALA A 335 8.99 -11.30 -14.02
C ALA A 335 9.10 -12.84 -14.22
N GLY A 336 8.87 -13.66 -13.19
CA GLY A 336 9.04 -15.11 -13.27
C GLY A 336 10.50 -15.57 -13.30
N ILE A 337 11.44 -14.71 -12.89
CA ILE A 337 12.88 -14.99 -12.84
C ILE A 337 13.25 -15.43 -11.42
N ARG A 338 13.82 -16.63 -11.28
CA ARG A 338 14.24 -17.20 -9.99
C ARG A 338 15.66 -16.80 -9.59
#